data_AF-W7SY02-F1
#
_entry.id   AF-W7SY02-F1
#
_cell.length_a   1.000
_cell.length_b   1.000
_cell.length_c   1.000
_cell.angle_alpha   90.00
_cell.angle_beta   90.00
_cell.angle_gamma   90.00
#
_symmetry.space_group_name_H-M   'P 1'
#
loop_
_entity.id
_entity.type
_entity.pdbx_description
1 polymer ?
#
loop_
_entity_poly.entity_id
_entity_poly.type
_entity_poly.pdbx_seq_one_letter_code
_entity_poly.pdbx_strand_id
1 'polypeptide(L)'
;MRWFQYGVFCPLFRLHGHREPRIGFGAGHSGGPNEVWSYGEEAYEIIADQLRLRETLRDYIHQHLRAGSPLQRPLFVDFPDDAPVWTVEEHFLFGPDLLVAPVTELGAALGVPTGVGSGFLYGLSQDGSAPADNLLRPLSVK
;
A
#
# COMPACT_ATOMS: atom_id res chain seq x y z
N MET A 1 -3.56 -11.03 1.29
CA MET A 1 -2.29 -10.37 1.69
C MET A 1 -1.95 -9.16 0.82
N ARG A 2 -1.51 -9.33 -0.44
CA ARG A 2 -1.03 -8.20 -1.27
C ARG A 2 -1.99 -7.03 -1.41
N TRP A 3 -3.28 -7.30 -1.63
CA TRP A 3 -4.30 -6.26 -1.73
C TRP A 3 -4.48 -5.46 -0.42
N PHE A 4 -4.34 -6.13 0.73
CA PHE A 4 -4.44 -5.47 2.04
C PHE A 4 -3.25 -4.53 2.27
N GLN A 5 -2.04 -4.98 1.92
CA GLN A 5 -0.82 -4.18 1.96
C GLN A 5 -0.91 -2.96 1.05
N TYR A 6 -1.43 -3.11 -0.18
CA TYR A 6 -1.73 -1.97 -1.06
C TYR A 6 -2.74 -1.00 -0.43
N GLY A 7 -3.81 -1.52 0.17
CA GLY A 7 -4.86 -0.72 0.81
C GLY A 7 -4.36 0.21 1.92
N VAL A 8 -3.25 -0.12 2.60
CA VAL A 8 -2.62 0.76 3.61
C VAL A 8 -2.30 2.14 3.03
N PHE A 9 -2.04 2.23 1.73
CA PHE A 9 -1.69 3.44 0.99
C PHE A 9 -2.79 3.94 0.06
N CYS A 10 -4.01 3.43 0.20
CA CYS A 10 -5.16 4.07 -0.42
C CYS A 10 -5.63 5.23 0.47
N PRO A 11 -6.25 6.27 -0.11
CA PRO A 11 -6.85 7.36 0.68
C PRO A 11 -7.81 6.82 1.75
N LEU A 12 -8.63 5.84 1.38
CA LEU A 12 -9.48 5.07 2.27
C LEU A 12 -8.94 3.65 2.42
N PHE A 13 -8.67 3.23 3.66
CA PHE A 13 -8.32 1.85 3.98
C PHE A 13 -9.57 1.08 4.42
N ARG A 14 -10.06 0.19 3.56
CA ARG A 14 -11.31 -0.52 3.79
C ARG A 14 -11.21 -1.98 3.36
N LEU A 15 -11.53 -2.88 4.28
CA LEU A 15 -11.71 -4.30 4.00
C LEU A 15 -13.17 -4.60 3.71
N HIS A 16 -13.46 -5.18 2.56
CA HIS A 16 -14.80 -5.60 2.17
C HIS A 16 -14.72 -6.71 1.12
N GLY A 17 -15.77 -7.51 1.03
CA GLY A 17 -15.92 -8.55 0.02
C GLY A 17 -17.09 -9.47 0.33
N HIS A 18 -17.57 -10.15 -0.70
CA HIS A 18 -18.55 -11.24 -0.57
C HIS A 18 -17.81 -12.56 -0.76
N ARG A 19 -17.32 -13.14 0.34
CA ARG A 19 -16.40 -14.28 0.32
C ARG A 19 -17.15 -15.61 0.14
N GLU A 20 -16.43 -16.61 -0.36
CA GLU A 20 -16.86 -18.00 -0.26
C GLU A 20 -16.47 -18.60 1.11
N PRO A 21 -17.17 -19.65 1.59
CA PRO A 21 -18.41 -20.18 1.04
C PRO A 21 -19.60 -19.25 1.34
N ARG A 22 -20.45 -19.04 0.33
CA ARG A 22 -21.70 -18.27 0.47
C ARG A 22 -22.82 -19.10 1.10
N ILE A 23 -23.67 -18.44 1.89
CA ILE A 23 -24.82 -19.09 2.55
C ILE A 23 -26.13 -18.74 1.82
N GLY A 24 -26.61 -19.63 0.95
CA GLY A 24 -27.93 -19.56 0.29
C GLY A 24 -28.16 -18.31 -0.60
N PHE A 25 -29.29 -18.26 -1.31
CA PHE A 25 -29.74 -17.04 -2.01
C PHE A 25 -31.02 -16.54 -1.34
N GLY A 26 -31.06 -15.26 -0.93
CA GLY A 26 -32.22 -14.62 -0.30
C GLY A 26 -31.86 -13.40 0.54
N ALA A 27 -32.85 -12.77 1.18
CA ALA A 27 -32.69 -11.53 1.95
C ALA A 27 -31.75 -11.65 3.19
N GLY A 28 -31.40 -12.87 3.60
CA GLY A 28 -30.42 -13.16 4.66
C GLY A 28 -29.09 -13.71 4.13
N HIS A 29 -28.83 -13.65 2.82
CA HIS A 29 -27.58 -14.14 2.24
C HIS A 29 -26.39 -13.31 2.72
N SER A 30 -25.41 -13.98 3.32
CA SER A 30 -24.10 -13.43 3.64
C SER A 30 -23.01 -14.22 2.91
N GLY A 31 -21.92 -13.54 2.57
CA GLY A 31 -20.68 -14.21 2.23
C GLY A 31 -20.08 -14.90 3.45
N GLY A 32 -19.01 -15.66 3.22
CA GLY A 32 -18.17 -16.21 4.27
C GLY A 32 -17.43 -15.13 5.08
N PRO A 33 -16.74 -15.54 6.16
CA PRO A 33 -15.99 -14.63 7.04
C PRO A 33 -14.97 -13.78 6.28
N ASN A 34 -14.78 -12.55 6.73
CA ASN A 34 -13.88 -11.57 6.09
C ASN A 34 -13.19 -10.67 7.12
N GLU A 35 -13.24 -11.03 8.39
CA GLU A 35 -12.47 -10.41 9.46
C GLU A 35 -10.99 -10.76 9.30
N VAL A 36 -10.11 -9.97 9.89
CA VAL A 36 -8.65 -10.13 9.73
C VAL A 36 -8.12 -11.47 10.25
N TRP A 37 -8.80 -12.08 11.23
CA TRP A 37 -8.48 -13.40 11.79
C TRP A 37 -9.08 -14.57 11.00
N SER A 38 -9.83 -14.31 9.92
CA SER A 38 -10.51 -15.35 9.13
C SER A 38 -9.60 -16.11 8.16
N TYR A 39 -8.32 -15.71 8.06
CA TYR A 39 -7.39 -16.18 7.03
C TYR A 39 -6.26 -17.08 7.55
N GLY A 40 -6.36 -17.53 8.80
CA GLY A 40 -5.31 -18.31 9.48
C GLY A 40 -4.29 -17.44 10.22
N GLU A 41 -3.55 -18.05 11.15
CA GLU A 41 -2.65 -17.36 12.09
C GLU A 41 -1.55 -16.55 11.38
N GLU A 42 -0.86 -17.17 10.42
CA GLU A 42 0.23 -16.51 9.67
C GLU A 42 -0.27 -15.27 8.91
N ALA A 43 -1.42 -15.36 8.27
CA ALA A 43 -2.02 -14.23 7.57
C ALA A 43 -2.46 -13.14 8.55
N TYR A 44 -3.01 -13.53 9.71
CA TYR A 44 -3.45 -12.61 10.74
C TYR A 44 -2.29 -11.77 11.30
N GLU A 45 -1.15 -12.39 11.61
CA GLU A 45 0.04 -11.67 12.11
C GLU A 45 0.47 -10.57 11.13
N ILE A 46 0.60 -10.92 9.85
CA ILE A 46 0.98 -9.96 8.80
C ILE A 46 -0.09 -8.87 8.64
N ILE A 47 -1.38 -9.22 8.65
CA ILE A 47 -2.49 -8.25 8.54
C ILE A 47 -2.47 -7.28 9.74
N ALA A 48 -2.23 -7.79 10.95
CA ALA A 48 -2.16 -6.98 12.17
C ALA A 48 -1.03 -5.95 12.10
N ASP A 49 0.13 -6.31 11.55
CA ASP A 49 1.21 -5.35 11.33
C ASP A 49 0.83 -4.26 10.32
N GLN A 50 0.09 -4.60 9.26
CA GLN A 50 -0.43 -3.62 8.31
C GLN A 50 -1.46 -2.67 8.93
N LEU A 51 -2.30 -3.16 9.86
CA LEU A 51 -3.22 -2.32 10.62
C LEU A 51 -2.47 -1.31 11.50
N ARG A 52 -1.44 -1.77 12.24
CA ARG A 52 -0.61 -0.90 13.09
C ARG A 52 0.07 0.18 12.26
N LEU A 53 0.62 -0.20 11.11
CA LEU A 53 1.26 0.71 10.16
C LEU A 53 0.28 1.75 9.59
N ARG A 54 -0.96 1.36 9.28
CA ARG A 54 -1.96 2.36 8.90
C ARG A 54 -2.23 3.38 10.01
N GLU A 55 -2.26 2.95 11.26
CA GLU A 55 -2.43 3.86 12.40
C GLU A 55 -1.23 4.80 12.59
N THR A 56 0.02 4.33 12.36
CA THR A 56 1.20 5.22 12.42
C THR A 56 1.15 6.30 11.31
N LEU A 57 0.56 5.98 10.15
CA LEU A 57 0.38 6.92 9.04
C LEU A 57 -0.81 7.88 9.21
N ARG A 58 -1.63 7.76 10.28
CA ARG A 58 -2.89 8.49 10.40
C ARG A 58 -2.71 10.01 10.34
N ASP A 59 -1.73 10.54 11.07
CA ASP A 59 -1.52 11.98 11.14
C ASP A 59 -0.95 12.52 9.82
N TYR A 60 -0.06 11.77 9.18
CA TYR A 60 0.44 12.03 7.83
C TYR A 60 -0.71 12.15 6.82
N ILE A 61 -1.61 11.17 6.83
CA ILE A 61 -2.79 11.13 5.96
C ILE A 61 -3.69 12.34 6.19
N HIS A 62 -4.03 12.62 7.45
CA HIS A 62 -4.91 13.72 7.79
C HIS A 62 -4.32 15.09 7.42
N GLN A 63 -3.00 15.26 7.54
CA GLN A 63 -2.32 16.49 7.12
C GLN A 63 -2.52 16.74 5.62
N HIS A 64 -2.29 15.73 4.78
CA HIS A 64 -2.42 15.86 3.33
C HIS A 64 -3.86 16.04 2.87
N LEU A 65 -4.81 15.31 3.49
CA LEU A 65 -6.23 15.49 3.21
C LEU A 65 -6.71 16.91 3.54
N ARG A 66 -6.24 17.50 4.65
CA ARG A 66 -6.55 18.90 5.02
C ARG A 66 -5.94 19.92 4.06
N ALA A 67 -4.75 19.64 3.55
CA ALA A 67 -4.05 20.51 2.60
C ALA A 67 -4.67 20.46 1.18
N GLY A 68 -5.53 19.48 0.89
CA GLY A 68 -6.12 19.28 -0.44
C GLY A 68 -5.18 18.58 -1.42
N SER A 69 -4.02 18.09 -0.95
CA SER A 69 -3.08 17.33 -1.77
C SER A 69 -3.59 15.90 -1.96
N PRO A 70 -3.62 15.36 -3.19
CA PRO A 70 -3.93 13.95 -3.41
C PRO A 70 -2.92 13.07 -2.69
N LEU A 71 -3.42 12.04 -2.00
CA LEU A 71 -2.55 11.08 -1.33
C LEU A 71 -1.84 10.18 -2.34
N GLN A 72 -2.56 9.52 -3.23
CA GLN A 72 -1.93 8.74 -4.31
C GLN A 72 -1.64 9.64 -5.51
N ARG A 73 -0.37 9.73 -5.91
CA ARG A 73 0.12 10.61 -6.97
C ARG A 73 1.02 9.82 -7.93
N PRO A 74 0.85 9.95 -9.25
CA PRO A 74 1.84 9.43 -10.18
C PRO A 74 3.14 10.24 -10.05
N LEU A 75 4.28 9.57 -10.30
CA LEU A 75 5.60 10.13 -10.02
C LEU A 75 5.90 11.42 -10.79
N PHE A 76 5.42 11.53 -12.04
CA PHE A 76 5.65 12.71 -12.89
C PHE A 76 5.07 14.01 -12.33
N VAL A 77 4.16 13.96 -11.36
CA VAL A 77 3.62 15.17 -10.72
C VAL A 77 4.69 15.86 -9.87
N ASP A 78 5.54 15.07 -9.22
CA ASP A 78 6.59 15.57 -8.32
C ASP A 78 7.97 15.57 -8.99
N PHE A 79 8.16 14.78 -10.06
CA PHE A 79 9.40 14.69 -10.84
C PHE A 79 9.17 14.93 -12.34
N PRO A 80 8.63 16.10 -12.76
CA PRO A 80 8.27 16.33 -14.15
C PRO A 80 9.47 16.34 -15.11
N ASP A 81 10.67 16.67 -14.62
CA ASP A 81 11.90 16.74 -15.42
C ASP A 81 12.59 15.38 -15.59
N ASP A 82 12.14 14.33 -14.89
CA ASP A 82 12.70 12.98 -14.97
C ASP A 82 11.93 12.16 -16.02
N ALA A 83 12.41 12.19 -17.28
CA ALA A 83 11.73 11.55 -18.40
C ALA A 83 11.28 10.08 -18.15
N PRO A 84 12.10 9.20 -17.52
CA PRO A 84 11.68 7.86 -17.11
C PRO A 84 10.37 7.78 -16.31
N VAL A 85 10.06 8.73 -15.42
CA VAL A 85 8.92 8.59 -14.49
C VAL A 85 7.56 8.76 -15.19
N TRP A 86 7.54 9.33 -16.39
CA TRP A 86 6.32 9.56 -17.17
C TRP A 86 5.66 8.28 -17.66
N THR A 87 6.41 7.18 -17.75
CA THR A 87 5.93 5.88 -18.22
C THR A 87 5.75 4.86 -17.10
N VAL A 88 5.98 5.24 -15.84
CA VAL A 88 5.89 4.33 -14.70
C VAL A 88 4.45 4.27 -14.19
N GLU A 89 3.84 3.08 -14.26
CA GLU A 89 2.45 2.84 -13.85
C GLU A 89 2.35 1.97 -12.60
N GLU A 90 3.40 1.21 -12.29
CA GLU A 90 3.46 0.25 -11.19
C GLU A 90 3.83 0.90 -9.85
N HIS A 91 4.24 2.18 -9.88
CA HIS A 91 4.65 2.93 -8.70
C HIS A 91 3.83 4.20 -8.55
N PHE A 92 3.64 4.62 -7.31
CA PHE A 92 3.05 5.92 -7.01
C PHE A 92 3.65 6.48 -5.72
N LEU A 93 3.55 7.79 -5.58
CA LEU A 93 3.81 8.48 -4.33
C LEU A 93 2.55 8.49 -3.46
N PHE A 94 2.70 8.17 -2.18
CA PHE A 94 1.69 8.33 -1.14
C PHE A 94 2.02 9.55 -0.27
N GLY A 95 1.42 10.69 -0.58
CA GLY A 95 1.96 11.99 -0.21
C GLY A 95 3.35 12.22 -0.86
N PRO A 96 4.06 13.29 -0.54
CA PRO A 96 5.34 13.60 -1.16
C PRO A 96 6.52 12.74 -0.70
N ASP A 97 6.35 11.91 0.34
CA ASP A 97 7.49 11.29 1.05
C ASP A 97 7.57 9.76 0.93
N LEU A 98 6.52 9.11 0.41
CA LEU A 98 6.44 7.65 0.41
C LEU A 98 6.26 7.10 -1.00
N LEU A 99 7.32 6.53 -1.57
CA LEU A 99 7.22 5.72 -2.79
C LEU A 99 6.60 4.35 -2.47
N VAL A 100 5.59 3.96 -3.24
CA VAL A 100 4.86 2.70 -3.09
C VAL A 100 4.94 1.90 -4.39
N ALA A 101 5.36 0.64 -4.26
CA ALA A 101 5.51 -0.33 -5.34
C ALA A 101 4.74 -1.62 -4.98
N PRO A 102 3.46 -1.76 -5.38
CA PRO A 102 2.67 -2.94 -5.04
C PRO A 102 3.19 -4.20 -5.77
N VAL A 103 3.13 -5.34 -5.10
CA VAL A 103 3.27 -6.66 -5.76
C VAL A 103 1.93 -7.05 -6.36
N THR A 104 1.91 -7.18 -7.68
CA THR A 104 0.71 -7.56 -8.46
C THR A 104 0.80 -8.98 -9.02
N GLU A 105 1.97 -9.60 -8.99
CA GLU A 105 2.21 -10.95 -9.49
C GLU A 105 2.12 -12.02 -8.39
N LEU A 106 1.45 -13.13 -8.69
CA LEU A 106 1.36 -14.27 -7.79
C LEU A 106 2.72 -14.94 -7.63
N GLY A 107 3.15 -15.17 -6.38
CA GLY A 107 4.44 -15.80 -6.07
C GLY A 107 5.63 -14.83 -6.08
N ALA A 108 5.45 -13.59 -6.55
CA ALA A 108 6.48 -12.58 -6.49
C ALA A 108 6.68 -12.07 -5.04
N ALA A 109 7.94 -11.81 -4.69
CA ALA A 109 8.32 -11.21 -3.41
C ALA A 109 8.43 -9.68 -3.48
N LEU A 110 8.70 -9.13 -4.67
CA LEU A 110 8.97 -7.71 -4.94
C LEU A 110 8.06 -7.18 -6.05
N GLY A 111 7.80 -5.87 -6.04
CA GLY A 111 7.09 -5.19 -7.13
C GLY A 111 7.92 -5.21 -8.43
N VAL A 112 7.27 -4.84 -9.54
CA VAL A 112 7.89 -4.79 -10.86
C VAL A 112 9.08 -3.80 -10.84
N PRO A 113 10.30 -4.19 -11.22
CA PRO A 113 11.41 -3.26 -11.32
C PRO A 113 11.20 -2.28 -12.48
N THR A 114 11.19 -0.98 -12.20
CA THR A 114 10.95 0.07 -13.22
C THR A 114 12.15 1.01 -13.40
N GLY A 115 13.27 0.75 -12.72
CA GLY A 115 14.47 1.59 -12.79
C GLY A 115 14.40 2.88 -11.96
N VAL A 116 13.22 3.27 -11.48
CA VAL A 116 13.01 4.34 -10.50
C VAL A 116 12.96 3.82 -9.05
N GLY A 117 13.21 2.51 -8.90
CA GLY A 117 13.18 1.75 -7.66
C GLY A 117 12.80 0.28 -7.92
N SER A 118 13.16 -0.61 -7.00
CA SER A 118 12.59 -1.96 -6.93
C SER A 118 12.34 -2.30 -5.46
N GLY A 119 11.15 -2.78 -5.11
CA GLY A 119 10.84 -3.05 -3.70
C GLY A 119 9.40 -3.43 -3.43
N PHE A 120 9.16 -3.98 -2.25
CA PHE A 120 7.83 -4.07 -1.66
C PHE A 120 7.81 -3.07 -0.50
N LEU A 121 7.01 -2.01 -0.64
CA LEU A 121 6.70 -1.01 0.39
C LEU A 121 7.88 -0.13 0.91
N TYR A 122 7.77 1.18 0.63
CA TYR A 122 8.23 2.36 1.39
C TYR A 122 9.48 3.16 0.95
N GLY A 123 9.24 4.46 0.71
CA GLY A 123 9.85 5.61 1.40
C GLY A 123 11.33 5.88 1.15
N LEU A 124 11.62 6.69 0.13
CA LEU A 124 12.76 7.60 0.16
C LEU A 124 12.24 8.90 0.76
N SER A 125 12.81 9.39 1.85
CA SER A 125 12.76 10.83 2.07
C SER A 125 13.38 11.53 0.87
N GLN A 126 13.00 12.78 0.58
CA GLN A 126 13.62 13.54 -0.53
C GLN A 126 15.16 13.63 -0.44
N ASP A 127 15.74 13.40 0.74
CA ASP A 127 17.19 13.36 0.98
C ASP A 127 17.81 11.94 1.02
N GLY A 128 17.03 10.89 0.78
CA GLY A 128 17.50 9.50 0.74
C GLY A 128 17.78 8.85 2.09
N SER A 129 17.38 9.48 3.21
CA SER A 129 17.48 8.91 4.54
C SER A 129 16.44 7.79 4.78
N ALA A 130 16.86 6.79 5.57
CA ALA A 130 15.99 5.69 5.95
C ALA A 130 14.90 6.18 6.92
N PRO A 131 13.64 5.75 6.75
CA PRO A 131 12.58 6.11 7.67
C PRO A 131 12.87 5.56 9.08
N ALA A 132 12.52 6.33 10.11
CA ALA A 132 12.84 6.03 11.51
C ALA A 132 11.96 4.93 12.14
N ASP A 133 10.87 4.54 11.49
CA ASP A 133 9.95 3.49 11.92
C ASP A 133 10.39 2.14 11.35
N ASN A 134 10.53 1.11 12.19
CA ASN A 134 10.97 -0.22 11.78
C ASN A 134 9.97 -0.97 10.87
N LEU A 135 8.74 -0.46 10.77
CA LEU A 135 7.71 -0.91 9.82
C LEU A 135 7.90 -0.30 8.42
N LEU A 136 8.74 0.73 8.30
CA LEU A 136 9.16 1.36 7.05
C LEU A 136 10.60 0.92 6.75
N ARG A 137 10.88 0.37 5.57
CA ARG A 137 12.24 -0.09 5.21
C ARG A 137 12.76 0.67 3.99
N PRO A 138 14.03 1.12 3.99
CA PRO A 138 14.59 1.86 2.86
C PRO A 138 14.72 1.01 1.59
N LEU A 139 14.58 1.67 0.44
CA LEU A 139 14.88 1.09 -0.87
C LEU A 139 16.38 0.77 -0.99
N SER A 140 16.69 -0.47 -1.36
CA SER A 140 18.02 -0.82 -1.87
C SER A 140 18.09 -0.40 -3.33
N VAL A 141 18.52 0.83 -3.59
CA VAL A 141 18.88 1.28 -4.94
C VAL A 141 20.24 0.66 -5.27
N LYS A 142 20.30 -0.15 -6.35
CA LYS A 142 21.57 -0.53 -6.98
C LYS A 142 21.83 0.35 -8.19
#